data_AF-A0A1K2HM25-F1
#
_entry.id   AF-A0A1K2HM25-F1
#
_cell.length_a   1.000
_cell.length_b   1.000
_cell.length_c   1.000
_cell.angle_alpha   90.00
_cell.angle_beta   90.00
_cell.angle_gamma   90.00
#
_symmetry.space_group_name_H-M   'P 1'
#
loop_
_entity.id
_entity.type
_entity.pdbx_description
1 polymer ?
#
loop_
_entity_poly.entity_id
_entity_poly.type
_entity_poly.pdbx_seq_one_letter_code
_entity_poly.pdbx_strand_id
1 'polypeptide(L)'
;MSTALTVFFDSRCPLCAAEMRRLAQWDRHGRLAYIDMQAADFDASAYGTTWAAMDAELHALTAEGRMLVGIDAVAAAYQTIGLGWLVWPLKPALTKPFWQRTYRWFARNRYRVSRWFGYRCVDGVCDARYR
;
A
#
# COMPACT_ATOMS: atom_id res chain seq x y z
N MET A 1 18.73 3.65 -11.80
CA MET A 1 18.14 3.24 -10.51
C MET A 1 17.12 2.17 -10.83
N SER A 2 17.27 0.95 -10.30
CA SER A 2 16.33 -0.14 -10.54
C SER A 2 15.29 -0.14 -9.43
N THR A 3 14.02 -0.08 -9.81
CA THR A 3 12.92 -0.33 -8.88
C THR A 3 13.01 -1.78 -8.39
N ALA A 4 12.89 -1.99 -7.08
CA ALA A 4 12.90 -3.31 -6.46
C ALA A 4 11.49 -3.82 -6.14
N LEU A 5 10.54 -2.90 -5.92
CA LEU A 5 9.16 -3.23 -5.59
C LEU A 5 8.21 -2.19 -6.19
N THR A 6 7.16 -2.65 -6.86
CA THR A 6 6.08 -1.79 -7.38
C THR A 6 4.85 -1.96 -6.51
N VAL A 7 4.35 -0.88 -5.91
CA VAL A 7 3.18 -0.90 -5.00
C VAL A 7 1.95 -0.36 -5.73
N PHE A 8 0.87 -1.14 -5.72
CA PHE A 8 -0.42 -0.74 -6.28
C PHE A 8 -1.28 -0.12 -5.19
N PHE A 9 -1.78 1.09 -5.41
CA PHE A 9 -2.50 1.84 -4.37
C PHE A 9 -3.75 2.53 -4.92
N ASP A 10 -4.67 2.84 -4.01
CA ASP A 10 -5.89 3.61 -4.29
C ASP A 10 -5.67 5.10 -3.96
N SER A 11 -5.56 5.94 -4.99
CA SER A 11 -5.42 7.39 -4.80
C SER A 11 -6.66 8.07 -4.21
N ARG A 12 -7.86 7.46 -4.29
CA ARG A 12 -9.10 8.01 -3.72
C ARG A 12 -9.22 7.77 -2.21
N CYS A 13 -8.37 6.94 -1.63
CA CYS A 13 -8.26 6.76 -0.19
C CYS A 13 -7.22 7.74 0.37
N PRO A 14 -7.59 8.81 1.11
CA PRO A 14 -6.62 9.83 1.50
C PRO A 14 -5.56 9.32 2.47
N LEU A 15 -5.91 8.39 3.37
CA LEU A 15 -4.93 7.70 4.20
C LEU A 15 -3.94 6.87 3.37
N CYS A 16 -4.42 6.14 2.36
CA CYS A 16 -3.60 5.29 1.51
C CYS A 16 -2.64 6.13 0.66
N ALA A 17 -3.14 7.20 0.02
CA ALA A 17 -2.33 8.15 -0.73
C ALA A 17 -1.29 8.86 0.18
N ALA A 18 -1.67 9.19 1.41
CA ALA A 18 -0.74 9.80 2.36
C ALA A 18 0.40 8.87 2.77
N GLU A 19 0.09 7.59 2.94
CA GLU A 19 1.08 6.57 3.24
C GLU A 19 2.07 6.39 2.08
N MET A 20 1.60 6.30 0.83
CA MET A 20 2.48 6.16 -0.34
C MET A 20 3.42 7.35 -0.47
N ARG A 21 2.93 8.57 -0.25
CA ARG A 21 3.78 9.78 -0.22
C ARG A 21 4.84 9.72 0.86
N ARG A 22 4.49 9.26 2.06
CA ARG A 22 5.43 9.13 3.17
C ARG A 22 6.52 8.12 2.86
N LEU A 23 6.14 6.96 2.31
CA LEU A 23 7.10 5.96 1.84
C LEU A 23 8.02 6.53 0.76
N ALA A 24 7.48 7.28 -0.21
CA ALA A 24 8.27 7.90 -1.27
C ALA A 24 9.26 8.94 -0.73
N GLN A 25 8.89 9.70 0.30
CA GLN A 25 9.79 10.65 0.96
C GLN A 25 10.93 9.95 1.72
N TRP A 26 10.66 8.78 2.29
CA TRP A 26 11.65 8.00 3.02
C TRP A 26 12.52 7.12 2.11
N ASP A 27 12.06 6.85 0.90
CA ASP A 27 12.78 6.08 -0.11
C ASP A 27 13.92 6.89 -0.76
N ARG A 28 15.02 7.07 0.00
CA ARG A 28 16.20 7.82 -0.45
C ARG A 28 16.87 7.24 -1.70
N HIS A 29 16.54 6.01 -2.08
CA HIS A 29 17.19 5.29 -3.18
C HIS A 29 16.26 5.03 -4.37
N GLY A 30 15.00 5.48 -4.31
CA GLY A 30 14.01 5.26 -5.38
C GLY A 30 13.80 3.78 -5.71
N ARG A 31 13.77 2.92 -4.68
CA ARG A 31 13.57 1.47 -4.81
C ARG A 31 12.09 1.07 -4.92
N LEU A 32 11.17 1.97 -4.58
CA LEU A 32 9.74 1.79 -4.73
C LEU A 32 9.23 2.50 -5.98
N ALA A 33 8.41 1.80 -6.77
CA ALA A 33 7.51 2.40 -7.74
C ALA A 33 6.08 2.33 -7.23
N TYR A 34 5.23 3.22 -7.71
CA TYR A 34 3.84 3.32 -7.30
C TYR A 34 2.96 3.36 -8.53
N ILE A 35 1.93 2.51 -8.55
CA ILE A 35 0.92 2.48 -9.61
C ILE A 35 -0.43 2.77 -8.98
N ASP A 36 -1.09 3.82 -9.47
CA ASP A 36 -2.43 4.18 -9.04
C ASP A 36 -3.46 3.31 -9.78
N MET A 37 -4.23 2.52 -9.02
CA MET A 37 -5.26 1.64 -9.57
C MET A 37 -6.53 2.40 -10.02
N GLN A 38 -6.61 3.70 -9.74
CA GLN A 38 -7.71 4.58 -10.16
C GLN A 38 -7.42 5.33 -11.45
N ALA A 39 -6.23 5.16 -12.03
CA ALA A 39 -5.91 5.70 -13.34
C ALA A 39 -6.80 5.09 -14.42
N ALA A 40 -7.19 5.90 -15.42
CA ALA A 40 -8.17 5.50 -16.45
C ALA A 40 -7.66 4.36 -17.35
N ASP A 41 -6.35 4.22 -17.47
CA ASP A 41 -5.63 3.23 -18.26
C ASP A 41 -5.14 2.03 -17.42
N PHE A 42 -5.51 1.95 -16.13
CA PHE A 42 -5.10 0.86 -15.27
C PHE A 42 -5.83 -0.44 -15.60
N ASP A 43 -5.08 -1.48 -15.93
CA ASP A 43 -5.57 -2.84 -16.14
C ASP A 43 -4.90 -3.83 -15.17
N ALA A 44 -5.68 -4.33 -14.21
CA ALA A 44 -5.22 -5.32 -13.24
C ALA A 44 -4.90 -6.69 -13.88
N SER A 45 -5.52 -7.01 -15.02
CA SER A 45 -5.34 -8.29 -15.69
C SER A 45 -3.94 -8.45 -16.28
N ALA A 46 -3.30 -7.34 -16.66
CA ALA A 46 -1.89 -7.27 -17.07
C ALA A 46 -0.92 -7.76 -15.98
N TYR A 47 -1.37 -7.80 -14.72
CA TYR A 47 -0.60 -8.27 -13.57
C TYR A 47 -1.08 -9.62 -13.03
N GLY A 48 -1.94 -10.33 -13.76
CA GLY A 48 -2.48 -11.63 -13.36
C GLY A 48 -3.41 -11.57 -12.13
N THR A 49 -4.05 -10.44 -11.89
CA THR A 49 -5.02 -10.25 -10.80
C THR A 49 -6.27 -9.51 -11.28
N THR A 50 -7.19 -9.21 -10.36
CA THR A 50 -8.40 -8.44 -10.66
C THR A 50 -8.38 -7.11 -9.92
N TRP A 51 -9.06 -6.11 -10.47
CA TRP A 51 -9.23 -4.83 -9.81
C TRP A 51 -9.88 -5.01 -8.44
N ALA A 52 -10.90 -5.87 -8.32
CA ALA A 52 -11.57 -6.16 -7.05
C ALA A 52 -10.63 -6.76 -5.99
N ALA A 53 -9.66 -7.60 -6.39
CA ALA A 53 -8.66 -8.12 -5.47
C ALA A 53 -7.70 -7.02 -4.98
N MET A 54 -7.22 -6.17 -5.89
CA MET A 54 -6.37 -5.02 -5.57
C MET A 54 -7.10 -3.94 -4.77
N ASP A 55 -8.41 -3.82 -4.95
CA ASP A 55 -9.26 -2.95 -4.15
C ASP A 55 -9.50 -3.52 -2.74
N ALA A 56 -9.52 -4.85 -2.58
CA ALA A 56 -9.74 -5.47 -1.28
C ALA A 56 -8.51 -5.41 -0.35
N GLU A 57 -7.31 -5.60 -0.89
CA GLU A 57 -6.04 -5.63 -0.15
C GLU A 57 -4.90 -5.00 -0.96
N LEU A 58 -3.93 -4.38 -0.29
CA LEU A 58 -2.76 -3.77 -0.94
C LEU A 58 -1.96 -4.83 -1.69
N HIS A 59 -1.56 -4.53 -2.93
CA HIS A 59 -0.72 -5.41 -3.73
C HIS A 59 0.65 -4.76 -3.95
N ALA A 60 1.68 -5.59 -4.01
CA ALA A 60 3.00 -5.16 -4.45
C ALA A 60 3.67 -6.25 -5.30
N LEU A 61 4.29 -5.85 -6.41
CA LEU A 61 5.00 -6.73 -7.33
C LEU A 61 6.51 -6.58 -7.11
N THR A 62 7.20 -7.68 -6.81
CA THR A 62 8.67 -7.69 -6.68
C THR A 62 9.33 -7.66 -8.05
N ALA A 63 10.61 -7.26 -8.11
CA ALA A 63 11.40 -7.28 -9.34
C ALA A 63 11.48 -8.68 -9.99
N GLU A 64 11.33 -9.74 -9.19
CA GLU A 64 11.31 -11.14 -9.64
C GLU A 64 9.93 -11.59 -10.15
N GLY A 65 8.94 -10.69 -10.23
CA GLY A 65 7.59 -10.99 -10.72
C GLY A 65 6.67 -11.63 -9.69
N ARG A 66 7.02 -11.62 -8.40
CA ARG A 66 6.17 -12.17 -7.34
C ARG A 66 5.16 -11.15 -6.87
N MET A 67 3.87 -11.51 -6.91
CA MET A 67 2.80 -10.70 -6.30
C MET A 67 2.73 -10.95 -4.79
N LEU A 68 2.88 -9.88 -4.00
CA LEU A 68 2.68 -9.84 -2.57
C LEU A 68 1.35 -9.16 -2.26
N VAL A 69 0.64 -9.64 -1.24
CA VAL A 69 -0.72 -9.18 -0.93
C VAL A 69 -0.87 -8.84 0.56
N GLY A 70 -1.62 -7.80 0.83
CA GLY A 70 -2.01 -7.34 2.15
C GLY A 70 -0.82 -7.00 3.04
N ILE A 71 -0.74 -7.64 4.21
CA ILE A 71 0.32 -7.35 5.18
C ILE A 71 1.71 -7.70 4.66
N ASP A 72 1.82 -8.68 3.76
CA ASP A 72 3.11 -9.04 3.15
C ASP A 72 3.59 -7.95 2.18
N ALA A 73 2.66 -7.30 1.45
CA ALA A 73 2.96 -6.13 0.61
C ALA A 73 3.40 -4.93 1.45
N VAL A 74 2.72 -4.65 2.56
CA VAL A 74 3.09 -3.58 3.51
C VAL A 74 4.49 -3.84 4.08
N ALA A 75 4.74 -5.06 4.58
CA ALA A 75 6.03 -5.41 5.15
C ALA A 75 7.16 -5.30 4.11
N ALA A 76 6.93 -5.71 2.86
CA ALA A 76 7.89 -5.59 1.79
C ALA A 76 8.21 -4.13 1.46
N ALA A 77 7.20 -3.24 1.36
CA ALA A 77 7.43 -1.83 1.08
C ALA A 77 8.36 -1.16 2.11
N TYR A 78 8.10 -1.40 3.39
CA TYR A 78 8.93 -0.88 4.48
C TYR A 78 10.34 -1.49 4.52
N GLN A 79 10.46 -2.80 4.24
CA GLN A 79 11.76 -3.47 4.15
C GLN A 79 12.60 -2.92 2.99
N THR A 80 11.98 -2.72 1.83
CA THR A 80 12.65 -2.19 0.63
C THR A 80 13.25 -0.82 0.87
N ILE A 81 12.67 0.04 1.71
CA ILE A 81 13.24 1.36 2.04
C ILE A 81 14.15 1.37 3.28
N GLY A 82 14.49 0.21 3.83
CA GLY A 82 15.37 0.09 5.00
C GLY A 82 14.69 0.36 6.35
N LEU A 83 13.36 0.47 6.39
CA LEU A 83 12.56 0.66 7.60
C LEU A 83 11.91 -0.65 8.08
N GLY A 84 12.54 -1.79 7.78
CA GLY A 84 12.04 -3.12 8.14
C GLY A 84 11.88 -3.36 9.65
N TRP A 85 12.48 -2.51 10.49
CA TRP A 85 12.34 -2.56 11.95
C TRP A 85 10.94 -2.11 12.42
N LEU A 86 10.28 -1.20 11.70
CA LEU A 86 8.90 -0.76 12.01
C LEU A 86 7.89 -1.89 11.83
N VAL A 87 8.17 -2.77 10.87
CA VAL A 87 7.31 -3.91 10.52
C VAL A 87 7.80 -5.22 11.13
N TRP A 88 8.78 -5.17 12.05
CA TRP A 88 9.30 -6.37 12.72
C TRP A 88 8.21 -7.20 13.44
N PRO A 89 7.21 -6.59 14.14
CA PRO A 89 6.13 -7.36 14.78
C PRO A 89 5.25 -8.16 13.80
N LEU A 90 5.28 -7.82 12.52
CA LEU A 90 4.53 -8.49 11.45
C LEU A 90 5.23 -9.75 10.92
N LYS A 91 6.52 -9.95 11.26
CA LYS A 91 7.35 -11.04 10.72
C LYS A 91 7.12 -12.41 11.36
N PRO A 92 6.94 -12.56 12.69
CA PRO A 92 6.78 -13.86 13.31
C PRO A 92 5.57 -14.62 12.78
N ALA A 93 5.75 -15.90 12.43
CA ALA A 93 4.67 -16.75 11.89
C ALA A 93 3.48 -16.88 12.87
N LEU A 94 3.74 -16.82 14.17
CA LEU A 94 2.73 -16.93 15.22
C LEU A 94 1.78 -15.71 15.26
N THR A 95 2.30 -14.50 15.00
CA THR A 95 1.51 -13.26 15.02
C THR A 95 0.91 -12.94 13.65
N LYS A 96 1.40 -13.56 12.58
CA LYS A 96 0.95 -13.31 11.20
C LYS A 96 -0.58 -13.42 11.01
N PRO A 97 -1.29 -14.45 11.50
CA PRO A 97 -2.74 -14.54 11.32
C PRO A 97 -3.51 -13.39 12.00
N PHE A 98 -3.04 -12.95 13.17
CA PHE A 98 -3.62 -11.81 13.87
C PHE A 98 -3.48 -10.54 13.05
N TRP A 99 -2.27 -10.25 12.54
CA TRP A 99 -2.03 -9.06 11.73
C TRP A 99 -2.75 -9.10 10.39
N GLN A 100 -2.85 -10.25 9.74
CA GLN A 100 -3.65 -10.42 8.53
C GLN A 100 -5.12 -10.09 8.77
N ARG A 101 -5.69 -10.55 9.89
CA ARG A 101 -7.09 -10.26 10.23
C ARG A 101 -7.31 -8.78 10.52
N THR A 102 -6.44 -8.17 11.31
CA THR A 102 -6.48 -6.74 11.64
C THR A 102 -6.31 -5.89 10.37
N TYR A 103 -5.37 -6.26 9.50
CA TYR A 103 -5.14 -5.59 8.22
C TYR A 103 -6.36 -5.68 7.30
N ARG A 104 -6.98 -6.86 7.13
CA ARG A 104 -8.19 -7.02 6.31
C ARG A 104 -9.35 -6.18 6.83
N TRP A 105 -9.52 -6.10 8.15
CA TRP A 105 -10.52 -5.22 8.74
C TRP A 105 -10.22 -3.75 8.42
N PHE A 106 -8.95 -3.33 8.54
CA PHE A 106 -8.51 -1.99 8.18
C PHE A 106 -8.77 -1.69 6.69
N ALA A 107 -8.35 -2.56 5.78
CA ALA A 107 -8.49 -2.39 4.35
C ALA A 107 -9.96 -2.21 3.94
N ARG A 108 -10.84 -3.06 4.46
CA ARG A 108 -12.31 -2.96 4.26
C ARG A 108 -12.92 -1.69 4.82
N ASN A 109 -12.35 -1.15 5.89
CA ASN A 109 -12.83 0.07 6.53
C ASN A 109 -11.98 1.30 6.19
N ARG A 110 -11.09 1.23 5.18
CA ARG A 110 -10.03 2.24 4.95
C ARG A 110 -10.57 3.67 4.84
N TYR A 111 -11.73 3.86 4.20
CA TYR A 111 -12.39 5.16 4.10
C TYR A 111 -12.94 5.67 5.44
N ARG A 112 -13.50 4.79 6.28
CA ARG A 112 -13.94 5.14 7.64
C ARG A 112 -12.75 5.46 8.54
N VAL A 113 -11.73 4.61 8.48
CA VAL A 113 -10.49 4.78 9.25
C VAL A 113 -9.77 6.06 8.86
N SER A 114 -9.71 6.36 7.56
CA SER A 114 -9.16 7.61 7.03
C SER A 114 -9.87 8.83 7.63
N ARG A 115 -11.21 8.86 7.61
CA ARG A 115 -12.00 9.94 8.21
C ARG A 115 -11.78 10.06 9.72
N TRP A 116 -11.68 8.92 10.41
CA TRP A 116 -11.46 8.89 11.86
C TRP A 116 -10.09 9.46 12.26
N PHE A 117 -9.05 9.20 11.46
CA PHE A 117 -7.71 9.77 11.67
C PHE A 117 -7.54 11.20 11.11
N GLY A 118 -8.63 11.83 10.66
CA GLY A 118 -8.63 13.22 10.18
C GLY A 118 -8.21 13.40 8.72
N TYR A 119 -7.85 12.33 8.00
CA TYR A 119 -7.47 12.43 6.59
C TYR A 119 -8.69 12.72 5.72
N ARG A 120 -8.65 13.85 5.00
CA ARG A 120 -9.72 14.30 4.10
C ARG A 120 -9.25 14.39 2.66
N CYS A 121 -10.20 14.31 1.73
CA CYS A 121 -10.00 14.80 0.37
C CYS A 121 -10.74 16.13 0.24
N VAL A 122 -10.13 17.09 -0.45
CA VAL A 122 -10.73 18.38 -0.77
C VAL A 122 -10.83 18.46 -2.29
N ASP A 123 -12.02 18.75 -2.82
CA ASP A 123 -12.30 18.86 -4.26
C ASP A 123 -11.87 17.64 -5.09
N GLY A 124 -12.05 16.43 -4.53
CA GLY A 124 -11.65 15.18 -5.18
C GLY A 124 -10.14 14.89 -5.13
N VAL A 125 -9.34 15.77 -4.52
CA VAL A 125 -7.90 15.60 -4.33
C VAL A 125 -7.61 15.09 -2.91
N CYS A 126 -7.04 13.89 -2.83
CA CYS A 126 -6.73 13.21 -1.58
C CYS A 126 -5.23 13.38 -1.21
N ASP A 127 -4.90 14.51 -0.55
CA ASP A 127 -3.54 14.84 -0.09
C ASP A 127 -3.34 14.62 1.42
N ALA A 128 -2.11 14.23 1.83
CA ALA A 128 -1.63 14.10 3.20
C ALA A 128 -1.59 15.46 3.91
N ARG A 129 -1.56 16.54 3.13
CA ARG A 129 -1.63 17.92 3.62
C ARG A 129 -2.98 18.28 4.25
N TYR A 130 -4.04 17.53 3.94
CA TYR A 130 -5.40 17.76 4.45
C TYR A 130 -5.74 16.89 5.69
N ARG A 131 -4.73 16.57 6.50
CA ARG A 131 -4.87 15.87 7.79
C ARG A 131 -4.98 16.87 8.93
#